data_AF-A0A2I0KVP3-F1
#
_entry.id   AF-A0A2I0KVP3-F1
#
_cell.length_a   1.000
_cell.length_b   1.000
_cell.length_c   1.000
_cell.angle_alpha   90.00
_cell.angle_beta   90.00
_cell.angle_gamma   90.00
#
_symmetry.space_group_name_H-M   'P 1'
#
loop_
_entity.id
_entity.type
_entity.pdbx_description
1 polymer ?
#
loop_
_entity_poly.entity_id
_entity_poly.type
_entity_poly.pdbx_seq_one_letter_code
_entity_poly.pdbx_strand_id
1 'polypeptide(L)'
;MPRFYARIQKVISLKPFKVQISWLNSRTTAEFSSQDWIGSGFTKTCGDFRAGRIEINRSLNSFSHRVAWMKGPRGVIRIFPIKGEVWALYRNWSPDWTDLTPKEVVHKYEMVEVLEDYDEELGIPVAPLVKVAGFRTVFHRHMDPKEVRRIPREEMLRIIHA
;
A
#
# COMPACT_ATOMS: atom_id res chain seq x y z
N MET A 1 -5.55 0.97 -8.33
CA MET A 1 -4.57 0.94 -7.23
C MET A 1 -3.46 -0.05 -7.60
N PRO A 2 -2.20 0.29 -7.29
CA PRO A 2 -1.03 -0.51 -7.67
C PRO A 2 -1.04 -1.84 -6.95
N ARG A 3 -0.71 -2.93 -7.67
CA ARG A 3 -0.71 -4.30 -7.12
C ARG A 3 0.69 -4.90 -6.95
N PHE A 4 1.70 -4.23 -7.48
CA PHE A 4 3.06 -4.74 -7.55
C PHE A 4 4.06 -3.63 -7.27
N TYR A 5 5.09 -3.96 -6.50
CA TYR A 5 6.25 -3.11 -6.32
C TYR A 5 7.46 -3.76 -6.98
N ALA A 6 8.34 -2.93 -7.51
CA ALA A 6 9.62 -3.37 -8.05
C ALA A 6 10.72 -2.47 -7.51
N ARG A 7 11.84 -3.09 -7.11
CA ARG A 7 13.07 -2.37 -6.82
C ARG A 7 13.88 -2.24 -8.10
N ILE A 8 14.18 -1.01 -8.50
CA ILE A 8 15.16 -0.75 -9.55
C ILE A 8 16.56 -1.06 -9.00
N GLN A 9 17.26 -1.99 -9.65
CA GLN A 9 18.62 -2.38 -9.31
C GLN A 9 19.63 -1.55 -10.08
N LYS A 10 19.41 -1.38 -11.39
CA LYS A 10 20.32 -0.67 -12.29
C LYS A 10 19.61 -0.24 -13.56
N VAL A 11 19.82 1.01 -13.98
CA VAL A 11 19.44 1.47 -15.33
C VAL A 11 20.54 1.03 -16.30
N ILE A 12 20.18 0.24 -17.31
CA ILE A 12 21.14 -0.26 -18.32
C ILE A 12 21.24 0.74 -19.48
N SER A 13 20.11 1.15 -20.03
CA SER A 13 20.06 2.09 -21.16
C SER A 13 18.74 2.84 -21.18
N LEU A 14 18.76 4.10 -21.64
CA LEU A 14 17.54 4.89 -21.84
C LEU A 14 16.96 4.70 -23.24
N LYS A 15 17.80 4.41 -24.25
CA LYS A 15 17.39 4.18 -25.64
C LYS A 15 18.20 3.03 -26.27
N PRO A 16 17.55 1.89 -26.62
CA PRO A 16 16.22 1.48 -26.16
C PRO A 16 16.18 1.39 -24.63
N PHE A 17 15.02 1.62 -24.01
CA PHE A 17 14.89 1.56 -22.55
C PHE A 17 15.15 0.14 -22.04
N LYS A 18 16.06 0.00 -21.08
CA LYS A 18 16.38 -1.24 -20.37
C LYS A 18 16.76 -0.95 -18.94
N VAL A 19 16.11 -1.62 -18.00
CA VAL A 19 16.37 -1.52 -16.56
C VAL A 19 16.35 -2.90 -15.93
N GLN A 20 17.25 -3.14 -14.97
CA GLN A 20 17.21 -4.31 -14.10
C GLN A 20 16.32 -4.00 -12.91
N ILE A 21 15.34 -4.87 -12.69
CA ILE A 21 14.43 -4.78 -11.55
C ILE A 21 14.40 -6.09 -10.76
N SER A 22 13.96 -6.00 -9.52
CA SER A 22 13.50 -7.14 -8.74
C SER A 22 12.08 -6.87 -8.27
N TRP A 23 11.15 -7.73 -8.64
CA TRP A 23 9.79 -7.68 -8.09
C TRP A 23 9.83 -7.91 -6.59
N LEU A 24 9.06 -7.13 -5.84
CA LEU A 24 8.92 -7.31 -4.41
C LEU A 24 7.79 -8.29 -4.14
N ASN A 25 8.10 -9.31 -3.34
CA ASN A 25 7.16 -10.35 -2.98
C ASN A 25 7.00 -10.37 -1.45
N SER A 26 5.81 -10.76 -1.01
CA SER A 26 5.57 -11.19 0.36
C SER A 26 4.85 -12.53 0.32
N ARG A 27 5.19 -13.41 1.26
CA ARG A 27 4.49 -14.69 1.44
C ARG A 27 3.66 -14.72 2.72
N THR A 28 3.74 -13.67 3.53
CA THR A 28 3.10 -13.61 4.85
C THR A 28 2.59 -12.22 5.16
N THR A 29 1.63 -12.17 6.06
CA THR A 29 1.09 -10.96 6.72
C THR A 29 1.24 -11.03 8.24
N ALA A 30 2.12 -11.92 8.72
CA ALA A 30 2.37 -12.21 10.13
C ALA A 30 2.83 -10.99 10.95
N GLU A 31 3.35 -9.95 10.29
CA GLU A 31 3.67 -8.70 10.97
C GLU A 31 2.44 -7.88 11.39
N PHE A 32 1.24 -8.25 10.92
CA PHE A 32 -0.02 -7.58 11.24
C PHE A 32 -1.05 -8.54 11.83
N SER A 33 -1.19 -9.73 11.24
CA SER A 33 -2.20 -10.71 11.64
C SER A 33 -1.73 -12.15 11.36
N SER A 34 -2.23 -13.10 12.13
CA SER A 34 -2.05 -14.55 11.90
C SER A 34 -2.86 -15.07 10.72
N GLN A 35 -3.79 -14.28 10.18
CA GLN A 35 -4.64 -14.65 9.05
C GLN A 35 -3.88 -14.68 7.73
N ASP A 36 -4.21 -15.67 6.89
CA ASP A 36 -3.67 -15.79 5.52
C ASP A 36 -4.40 -14.87 4.53
N TRP A 37 -4.18 -13.57 4.68
CA TRP A 37 -4.72 -12.52 3.81
C TRP A 37 -4.29 -12.72 2.35
N ILE A 38 -3.03 -13.10 2.13
CA ILE A 38 -2.47 -13.33 0.81
C ILE A 38 -3.06 -14.59 0.18
N GLY A 39 -3.17 -15.70 0.93
CA GLY A 39 -3.81 -16.93 0.48
C GLY A 39 -5.30 -16.75 0.18
N SER A 40 -5.97 -15.82 0.87
CA SER A 40 -7.36 -15.42 0.57
C SER A 40 -7.50 -14.56 -0.69
N GLY A 41 -6.41 -14.34 -1.44
CA GLY A 41 -6.41 -13.64 -2.73
C GLY A 41 -6.28 -12.12 -2.64
N PHE A 42 -6.10 -11.57 -1.44
CA PHE A 42 -5.92 -10.12 -1.27
C PHE A 42 -4.47 -9.72 -1.48
N THR A 43 -4.28 -8.52 -2.05
CA THR A 43 -2.94 -7.98 -2.30
C THR A 43 -2.41 -7.28 -1.06
N LYS A 44 -1.18 -7.62 -0.65
CA LYS A 44 -0.45 -6.89 0.38
C LYS A 44 0.23 -5.65 -0.23
N THR A 45 -0.05 -4.50 0.36
CA THR A 45 0.31 -3.16 -0.15
C THR A 45 1.19 -2.38 0.81
N CYS A 46 1.25 -2.77 2.08
CA CYS A 46 2.20 -2.26 3.07
C CYS A 46 2.78 -3.42 3.89
N GLY A 47 3.86 -3.13 4.63
CA GLY A 47 4.57 -4.09 5.48
C GLY A 47 5.92 -4.51 4.92
N ASP A 48 6.31 -5.73 5.28
CA ASP A 48 7.60 -6.31 4.96
C ASP A 48 7.57 -7.05 3.61
N PHE A 49 8.52 -6.70 2.74
CA PHE A 49 8.72 -7.31 1.43
C PHE A 49 10.14 -7.84 1.25
N ARG A 50 10.30 -8.76 0.29
CA ARG A 50 11.60 -9.24 -0.16
C ARG A 50 11.75 -9.08 -1.66
N ALA A 51 12.95 -8.67 -2.08
CA ALA A 51 13.30 -8.65 -3.49
C ALA A 51 13.37 -10.09 -4.03
N GLY A 52 12.66 -10.34 -5.12
CA GLY A 52 12.74 -11.57 -5.89
C GLY A 52 13.96 -11.60 -6.82
N ARG A 53 13.84 -12.40 -7.89
CA ARG A 53 14.89 -12.53 -8.91
C ARG A 53 15.10 -11.22 -9.65
N ILE A 54 16.30 -11.04 -10.19
CA ILE A 54 16.63 -9.91 -11.07
C ILE A 54 16.13 -10.23 -12.48
N GLU A 55 15.41 -9.28 -13.06
CA GLU A 55 14.86 -9.39 -14.42
C GLU A 55 15.11 -8.09 -15.20
N ILE A 56 15.15 -8.20 -16.52
CA ILE A 56 15.28 -7.04 -17.42
C ILE A 56 13.88 -6.59 -17.82
N ASN A 57 13.51 -5.39 -17.42
CA ASN A 57 12.31 -4.72 -17.91
C ASN A 57 12.68 -3.73 -19.02
N ARG A 58 11.91 -3.75 -20.12
CA ARG A 58 12.09 -2.89 -21.31
C ARG A 58 10.92 -1.91 -21.53
N SER A 59 9.93 -1.94 -20.65
CA SER A 59 8.73 -1.11 -20.71
C SER A 59 8.80 0.00 -19.66
N LEU A 60 8.93 1.25 -20.12
CA LEU A 60 8.91 2.41 -19.24
C LEU A 60 7.53 2.57 -18.55
N ASN A 61 6.47 2.14 -19.22
CA ASN A 61 5.09 2.23 -18.72
C ASN A 61 4.78 1.21 -17.61
N SER A 62 5.74 0.35 -17.24
CA SER A 62 5.61 -0.52 -16.07
C SER A 62 5.76 0.23 -14.74
N PHE A 63 6.23 1.48 -14.74
CA PHE A 63 6.44 2.29 -13.54
C PHE A 63 5.42 3.43 -13.48
N SER A 64 4.92 3.73 -12.29
CA SER A 64 3.90 4.77 -12.09
C SER A 64 4.30 5.78 -11.01
N HIS A 65 4.76 5.31 -9.86
CA HIS A 65 5.14 6.17 -8.72
C HIS A 65 6.36 5.58 -8.00
N ARG A 66 7.16 6.48 -7.40
CA ARG A 66 8.24 6.09 -6.51
C ARG A 66 7.66 5.95 -5.10
N VAL A 67 7.83 4.77 -4.51
CA VAL A 67 7.36 4.46 -3.16
C VAL A 67 8.48 4.72 -2.16
N ALA A 68 8.14 5.35 -1.03
CA ALA A 68 9.05 5.47 0.10
C ALA A 68 9.23 4.10 0.78
N TRP A 69 10.46 3.77 1.17
CA TRP A 69 10.75 2.50 1.82
C TRP A 69 11.91 2.63 2.79
N MET A 70 11.95 1.73 3.78
CA MET A 70 13.00 1.63 4.77
C MET A 70 13.68 0.26 4.69
N LYS A 71 14.99 0.23 4.99
CA LYS A 71 15.73 -1.02 5.09
C LYS A 71 15.45 -1.66 6.45
N GLY A 72 14.78 -2.81 6.42
CA GLY A 72 14.58 -3.66 7.59
C GLY A 72 15.76 -4.61 7.84
N PRO A 73 15.68 -5.39 8.93
CA PRO A 73 16.69 -6.40 9.25
C PRO A 73 16.79 -7.45 8.15
N ARG A 74 17.98 -8.03 7.96
CA ARG A 74 18.24 -9.12 6.98
C ARG A 74 17.82 -8.78 5.54
N GLY A 75 17.86 -7.50 5.16
CA GLY A 75 17.59 -7.05 3.80
C GLY A 75 16.10 -6.99 3.43
N VAL A 76 15.21 -7.03 4.42
CA VAL A 76 13.78 -6.78 4.25
C VAL A 76 13.57 -5.34 3.75
N ILE A 77 12.64 -5.16 2.83
CA ILE A 77 12.22 -3.86 2.32
C ILE A 77 10.89 -3.55 2.99
N ARG A 78 10.87 -2.50 3.81
CA ARG A 78 9.70 -2.06 4.56
C ARG A 78 8.99 -0.95 3.81
N ILE A 79 7.74 -1.15 3.43
CA ILE A 79 6.90 -0.13 2.81
C ILE A 79 5.77 0.15 3.79
N PHE A 80 5.85 1.29 4.46
CA PHE A 80 4.84 1.73 5.41
C PHE A 80 4.37 3.13 5.01
N PRO A 81 3.12 3.48 5.35
CA PRO A 81 2.61 4.83 5.14
C PRO A 81 3.48 5.86 5.88
N ILE A 82 3.85 6.93 5.19
CA ILE A 82 4.58 8.06 5.77
C ILE A 82 3.68 9.29 5.82
N LYS A 83 3.96 10.19 6.76
CA LYS A 83 3.22 11.43 6.95
C LYS A 83 3.06 12.22 5.65
N GLY A 84 1.82 12.63 5.36
CA GLY A 84 1.44 13.41 4.19
C GLY A 84 1.17 12.57 2.93
N GLU A 85 1.43 11.27 2.95
CA GLU A 85 1.02 10.41 1.83
C GLU A 85 -0.49 10.18 1.83
N VAL A 86 -1.00 9.98 0.61
CA VAL A 86 -2.39 9.59 0.37
C VAL A 86 -2.44 8.09 0.13
N TRP A 87 -3.32 7.43 0.88
CA TRP A 87 -3.58 6.01 0.79
C TRP A 87 -5.08 5.77 0.65
N ALA A 88 -5.47 4.54 0.36
CA ALA A 88 -6.85 4.12 0.39
C ALA A 88 -7.08 3.06 1.46
N LEU A 89 -8.29 3.03 2.00
CA LEU A 89 -8.75 2.01 2.94
C LEU A 89 -9.92 1.25 2.33
N TYR A 90 -9.95 -0.07 2.49
CA TYR A 90 -11.15 -0.86 2.22
C TYR A 90 -12.31 -0.40 3.11
N ARG A 91 -13.45 -0.05 2.49
CA ARG A 91 -14.67 0.24 3.24
C ARG A 91 -15.25 -1.07 3.79
N ASN A 92 -15.70 -1.02 5.05
CA ASN A 92 -16.28 -2.18 5.75
C ASN A 92 -15.33 -3.38 5.84
N TRP A 93 -14.02 -3.13 5.84
CA TRP A 93 -13.02 -4.18 6.04
C TRP A 93 -13.32 -4.96 7.33
N SER A 94 -13.17 -6.28 7.26
CA SER A 94 -13.24 -7.18 8.41
C SER A 94 -12.06 -8.15 8.36
N PRO A 95 -11.48 -8.50 9.52
CA PRO A 95 -10.52 -9.59 9.60
C PRO A 95 -11.14 -10.95 9.20
N ASP A 96 -12.45 -11.08 9.06
CA ASP A 96 -13.07 -12.34 8.61
C ASP A 96 -13.20 -12.45 7.09
N TRP A 97 -12.70 -11.48 6.34
CA TRP A 97 -12.75 -11.53 4.88
C TRP A 97 -11.92 -12.70 4.33
N THR A 98 -12.58 -13.54 3.54
CA THR A 98 -11.97 -14.66 2.81
C THR A 98 -12.19 -14.50 1.31
N ASP A 99 -11.73 -15.47 0.53
CA ASP A 99 -11.98 -15.61 -0.91
C ASP A 99 -13.48 -15.71 -1.27
N LEU A 100 -14.34 -16.01 -0.29
CA LEU A 100 -15.80 -16.03 -0.43
C LEU A 100 -16.46 -14.65 -0.24
N THR A 101 -15.70 -13.62 0.15
CA THR A 101 -16.25 -12.28 0.38
C THR A 101 -16.77 -11.67 -0.93
N PRO A 102 -18.02 -11.19 -1.00
CA PRO A 102 -18.59 -10.63 -2.22
C PRO A 102 -17.75 -9.48 -2.78
N LYS A 103 -17.51 -9.47 -4.09
CA LYS A 103 -16.67 -8.46 -4.74
C LYS A 103 -17.22 -7.05 -4.57
N GLU A 104 -18.53 -6.90 -4.49
CA GLU A 104 -19.23 -5.62 -4.29
C GLU A 104 -18.88 -4.98 -2.93
N VAL A 105 -18.49 -5.79 -1.95
CA VAL A 105 -18.01 -5.34 -0.64
C VAL A 105 -16.53 -4.97 -0.72
N VAL A 106 -15.71 -5.83 -1.34
CA VAL A 106 -14.25 -5.67 -1.42
C VAL A 106 -13.81 -4.47 -2.27
N HIS A 107 -14.55 -4.08 -3.31
CA HIS A 107 -14.11 -3.03 -4.25
C HIS A 107 -14.52 -1.60 -3.85
N LYS A 108 -14.87 -1.37 -2.58
CA LYS A 108 -15.24 -0.05 -2.06
C LYS A 108 -14.09 0.52 -1.25
N TYR A 109 -13.71 1.76 -1.56
CA TYR A 109 -12.56 2.41 -0.94
C TYR A 109 -12.88 3.82 -0.43
N GLU A 110 -12.21 4.23 0.63
CA GLU A 110 -12.11 5.62 1.04
C GLU A 110 -10.66 6.08 0.94
N MET A 111 -10.46 7.33 0.51
CA MET A 111 -9.13 7.93 0.41
C MET A 111 -8.82 8.60 1.73
N VAL A 112 -7.60 8.46 2.20
CA VAL A 112 -7.14 9.04 3.47
C VAL A 112 -5.75 9.65 3.31
N GLU A 113 -5.48 10.67 4.11
CA GLU A 113 -4.16 11.23 4.28
C GLU A 113 -3.57 10.77 5.60
N VAL A 114 -2.31 10.34 5.57
CA VAL A 114 -1.55 9.91 6.74
C VAL A 114 -1.07 11.15 7.52
N LEU A 115 -1.38 11.24 8.81
CA LEU A 115 -1.06 12.41 9.63
C LEU A 115 0.29 12.30 10.34
N GLU A 116 0.73 11.08 10.65
CA GLU A 116 1.99 10.75 11.32
C GLU A 116 2.54 9.45 10.74
N ASP A 117 3.85 9.26 10.83
CA ASP A 117 4.51 8.03 10.38
C ASP A 117 4.00 6.81 11.17
N TYR A 118 4.07 5.63 10.56
CA TYR A 118 3.64 4.38 11.21
C TYR A 118 4.43 4.09 12.49
N ASP A 119 3.68 3.85 13.56
CA ASP A 119 4.16 3.37 14.85
C ASP A 119 3.67 1.93 15.09
N GLU A 120 4.54 1.04 15.56
CA GLU A 120 4.19 -0.38 15.75
C GLU A 120 3.18 -0.60 16.90
N GLU A 121 3.15 0.26 17.91
CA GLU A 121 2.26 0.16 19.07
C GLU A 121 0.93 0.86 18.82
N LEU A 122 0.98 2.04 18.20
CA LEU A 122 -0.17 2.92 18.02
C LEU A 122 -0.81 2.82 16.62
N GLY A 123 -0.08 2.30 15.63
CA GLY A 123 -0.50 2.27 14.24
C GLY A 123 -0.34 3.63 13.54
N ILE A 124 -1.25 3.97 12.62
CA ILE A 124 -1.25 5.26 11.92
C ILE A 124 -2.50 6.10 12.22
N PRO A 125 -2.37 7.40 12.53
CA PRO A 125 -3.48 8.33 12.43
C PRO A 125 -3.71 8.76 10.97
N VAL A 126 -4.96 8.73 10.54
CA VAL A 126 -5.36 9.13 9.19
C VAL A 126 -6.55 10.08 9.22
N ALA A 127 -6.59 11.00 8.26
CA ALA A 127 -7.72 11.88 8.02
C ALA A 127 -8.42 11.52 6.70
N PRO A 128 -9.75 11.36 6.69
CA PRO A 128 -10.49 11.13 5.45
C PRO A 128 -10.30 12.26 4.44
N LEU A 129 -10.18 11.91 3.17
CA LEU A 129 -10.18 12.85 2.06
C LEU A 129 -11.57 12.89 1.42
N VAL A 130 -12.19 14.06 1.47
CA VAL A 130 -13.52 14.32 0.90
C VAL A 130 -13.37 14.86 -0.51
N LYS A 131 -14.19 14.35 -1.42
CA LYS A 131 -14.22 14.79 -2.81
C LYS A 131 -14.79 16.20 -2.90
N VAL A 132 -14.09 17.12 -3.56
CA VAL A 132 -14.58 18.48 -3.80
C VAL A 132 -15.77 18.42 -4.76
N ALA A 133 -16.87 19.09 -4.41
CA ALA A 133 -18.06 19.16 -5.26
C ALA A 133 -17.71 19.72 -6.65
N GLY A 134 -18.23 19.10 -7.71
CA GLY A 134 -17.97 19.49 -9.10
C GLY A 134 -16.69 18.94 -9.72
N PHE A 135 -15.77 18.35 -8.93
CA PHE A 135 -14.54 17.76 -9.46
C PHE A 135 -14.60 16.23 -9.48
N ARG A 136 -13.97 15.59 -10.46
CA ARG A 136 -13.93 14.11 -10.53
C ARG A 136 -12.87 13.51 -9.61
N THR A 137 -11.71 14.14 -9.50
CA THR A 137 -10.48 13.59 -8.90
C THR A 137 -9.80 14.53 -7.90
N VAL A 138 -10.46 15.63 -7.51
CA VAL A 138 -9.92 16.57 -6.52
C VAL A 138 -10.54 16.26 -5.16
N PHE A 139 -9.68 16.12 -4.16
CA PHE A 139 -10.05 15.83 -2.79
C PHE A 139 -9.38 16.82 -1.85
N HIS A 140 -10.01 17.08 -0.71
CA HIS A 140 -9.43 17.85 0.38
C HIS A 140 -9.57 17.09 1.70
N ARG A 141 -8.71 17.38 2.67
CA ARG A 141 -8.80 16.80 4.00
C ARG A 141 -10.12 17.17 4.66
N HIS A 142 -10.74 16.22 5.33
CA HIS A 142 -11.85 16.50 6.23
C HIS A 142 -11.38 17.44 7.34
N MET A 143 -12.08 18.56 7.55
CA MET A 143 -11.63 19.61 8.46
C MET A 143 -12.00 19.34 9.92
N ASP A 144 -13.00 18.48 10.17
CA ASP A 144 -13.36 18.08 11.54
C ASP A 144 -12.30 17.13 12.13
N PRO A 145 -11.59 17.52 13.21
CA PRO A 145 -10.64 16.64 13.89
C PRO A 145 -11.27 15.35 14.44
N LYS A 146 -12.59 15.31 14.66
CA LYS A 146 -13.31 14.13 15.14
C LYS A 146 -13.35 13.00 14.11
N GLU A 147 -13.16 13.32 12.82
CA GLU A 147 -13.07 12.32 11.76
C GLU A 147 -11.68 11.69 11.63
N VAL A 148 -10.69 12.17 12.38
CA VAL A 148 -9.39 11.52 12.45
C VAL A 148 -9.54 10.16 13.11
N ARG A 149 -9.08 9.13 12.41
CA ARG A 149 -9.16 7.74 12.88
C ARG A 149 -7.74 7.21 13.01
N ARG A 150 -7.54 6.31 13.97
CA ARG A 150 -6.29 5.58 14.11
C ARG A 150 -6.49 4.16 13.60
N ILE A 151 -5.63 3.75 12.66
CA ILE A 151 -5.60 2.40 12.12
C ILE A 151 -4.56 1.64 12.94
N PRO A 152 -4.96 0.72 13.81
CA PRO A 152 -4.02 -0.07 14.60
C PRO A 152 -3.24 -1.03 13.71
N ARG A 153 -2.13 -1.54 14.22
CA ARG A 153 -1.24 -2.48 13.53
C ARG A 153 -1.98 -3.68 12.92
N GLU A 154 -2.95 -4.23 13.64
CA GLU A 154 -3.71 -5.42 13.25
C GLU A 154 -4.61 -5.16 12.03
N GLU A 155 -4.99 -3.90 11.82
CA GLU A 155 -5.85 -3.47 10.72
C GLU A 155 -5.08 -2.92 9.52
N MET A 156 -3.74 -2.91 9.57
CA MET A 156 -2.90 -2.38 8.48
C MET A 156 -3.11 -3.14 7.16
N LEU A 157 -3.65 -4.35 7.18
CA LEU A 157 -4.03 -5.08 5.95
C LEU A 157 -5.13 -4.38 5.14
N ARG A 158 -5.89 -3.47 5.75
CA ARG A 158 -6.95 -2.72 5.07
C ARG A 158 -6.44 -1.53 4.27
N ILE A 159 -5.17 -1.13 4.44
CA ILE A 159 -4.59 0.03 3.74
C ILE A 159 -3.97 -0.40 2.41
N ILE A 160 -4.23 0.34 1.35
CA ILE A 160 -3.71 0.09 0.01
C ILE A 160 -3.16 1.37 -0.60
N HIS A 161 -2.06 1.26 -1.34
CA HIS A 161 -1.49 2.42 -2.02
C HIS A 161 -2.50 2.97 -3.03
N ALA A 162 -2.68 4.30 -3.01
CA ALA A 162 -3.58 5.02 -3.91
C ALA A 162 -2.99 5.16 -5.32
#